data_AF-A0A2N1N1Q9-F1
#
_entry.id   AF-A0A2N1N1Q9-F1
#
_cell.length_a   1.000
_cell.length_b   1.000
_cell.length_c   1.000
_cell.angle_alpha   90.00
_cell.angle_beta   90.00
_cell.angle_gamma   90.00
#
_symmetry.space_group_name_H-M   'P 1'
#
loop_
_entity.id
_entity.type
_entity.pdbx_description
1 polymer ?
#
loop_
_entity_poly.entity_id
_entity_poly.type
_entity_poly.pdbx_seq_one_letter_code
_entity_poly.pdbx_strand_id
1 'polypeptide(L)'
;MSIIPKNNKCCAVLDEVDVYSDVYTSDNRKLWDNRTIPYKFDKDISFELKTSVMKAMERIAEVSSIVFEERNDQKDYIKIVDKGGYWSFIGKQGGKQKLSVTENWPHPIGHAMHELMHALGFHHEHCRPDRDEHIKILVKGDNKSNINYEKLEKSDVLCYGPYDFESIMHYSEKQGVKAKSGTNSKMGQRERLSSGDKLALNKLYPRVVFLFRKKIVLNRRNLRRLRRLTSNYLTYNLSKLPRQNTNNLTINNFFNGYPFDPDADPDADPIDSK
;
A
#
# COMPACT_ATOMS: atom_id res chain seq x y z
N MET A 1 19.75 20.05 38.34
CA MET A 1 19.06 18.91 37.72
C MET A 1 17.83 19.43 37.02
N SER A 2 17.88 19.57 35.70
CA SER A 2 16.72 19.96 34.90
C SER A 2 16.42 18.82 33.94
N ILE A 3 15.19 18.34 33.98
CA ILE A 3 14.72 17.09 33.40
C ILE A 3 14.57 17.29 31.89
N ILE A 4 15.40 16.60 31.12
CA ILE A 4 15.28 16.52 29.66
C ILE A 4 14.02 15.68 29.35
N PRO A 5 13.05 16.18 28.56
CA PRO A 5 11.94 15.36 28.14
C PRO A 5 12.44 14.27 27.18
N LYS A 6 12.22 13.00 27.56
CA LYS A 6 12.46 11.84 26.69
C LYS A 6 11.44 11.85 25.56
N ASN A 7 11.82 12.38 24.38
CA ASN A 7 11.06 12.17 23.15
C ASN A 7 11.23 10.72 22.70
N ASN A 8 10.36 9.85 23.21
CA ASN A 8 10.29 8.41 22.96
C ASN A 8 9.27 8.04 21.85
N LYS A 9 8.95 8.96 20.94
CA LYS A 9 8.00 8.70 19.84
C LYS A 9 8.75 8.19 18.62
N CYS A 10 8.55 6.92 18.28
CA CYS A 10 8.94 6.37 16.96
C CYS A 10 8.03 6.84 15.82
N CYS A 11 7.02 7.65 16.15
CA CYS A 11 6.07 8.21 15.21
C CYS A 11 6.22 9.74 15.30
N ALA A 12 7.06 10.31 14.45
CA ALA A 12 7.05 11.75 14.25
C ALA A 12 5.72 12.09 13.57
N VAL A 13 4.84 12.76 14.30
CA VAL A 13 3.68 13.45 13.72
C VAL A 13 4.27 14.57 12.87
N LEU A 14 4.30 14.38 11.56
CA LEU A 14 4.69 15.41 10.60
C LEU A 14 3.43 16.20 10.26
N ASP A 15 3.36 17.40 10.85
CA ASP A 15 2.52 18.56 10.55
C ASP A 15 1.00 18.37 10.36
N GLU A 16 0.26 19.33 10.92
CA GLU A 16 -1.20 19.39 10.97
C GLU A 16 -1.82 19.48 9.57
N VAL A 17 -2.22 18.33 9.05
CA VAL A 17 -3.48 17.96 8.38
C VAL A 17 -3.06 16.78 7.52
N ASP A 18 -3.00 15.60 8.13
CA ASP A 18 -3.12 14.33 7.43
C ASP A 18 -3.11 13.15 8.42
N VAL A 19 -4.17 12.35 8.35
CA VAL A 19 -4.45 11.22 9.24
C VAL A 19 -4.20 9.95 8.41
N TYR A 20 -3.16 9.20 8.73
CA TYR A 20 -2.62 8.09 7.91
C TYR A 20 -2.36 6.85 8.75
N SER A 21 -2.35 5.57 8.30
CA SER A 21 -2.39 4.52 9.34
C SER A 21 -1.72 3.13 9.27
N ASP A 22 -0.97 2.72 8.23
CA ASP A 22 -0.41 1.33 8.19
C ASP A 22 1.08 1.18 8.52
N VAL A 23 1.53 -0.08 8.61
CA VAL A 23 2.94 -0.49 8.78
C VAL A 23 3.48 -1.32 7.62
N TYR A 24 4.65 -0.93 7.09
CA TYR A 24 5.32 -1.63 6.00
C TYR A 24 6.82 -1.78 6.24
N THR A 25 7.45 -2.69 5.49
CA THR A 25 8.88 -2.97 5.63
C THR A 25 9.75 -1.75 5.31
N SER A 26 10.81 -1.54 6.11
CA SER A 26 11.81 -0.50 5.85
C SER A 26 12.91 -0.94 4.86
N ASP A 27 12.96 -2.22 4.50
CA ASP A 27 13.97 -2.79 3.60
C ASP A 27 13.58 -2.56 2.14
N ASN A 28 14.19 -1.55 1.50
CA ASN A 28 13.95 -1.21 0.09
C ASN A 28 14.19 -2.38 -0.88
N ARG A 29 15.01 -3.38 -0.52
CA ARG A 29 15.26 -4.56 -1.37
C ARG A 29 14.02 -5.45 -1.49
N LYS A 30 13.11 -5.36 -0.52
CA LYS A 30 11.83 -6.05 -0.51
C LYS A 30 10.73 -5.30 -1.27
N LEU A 31 11.02 -4.14 -1.86
CA LEU A 31 10.04 -3.41 -2.67
C LEU A 31 10.12 -3.83 -4.13
N TRP A 32 8.98 -3.80 -4.82
CA TRP A 32 8.91 -4.12 -6.24
C TRP A 32 9.45 -2.99 -7.10
N ASP A 33 10.34 -3.32 -8.03
CA ASP A 33 10.97 -2.32 -8.89
C ASP A 33 9.95 -1.75 -9.86
N ASN A 34 10.07 -0.44 -10.13
CA ASN A 34 9.19 0.31 -11.04
C ASN A 34 7.69 0.26 -10.69
N ARG A 35 7.31 -0.34 -9.56
CA ARG A 35 5.92 -0.57 -9.11
C ARG A 35 5.17 -1.59 -9.97
N THR A 36 5.88 -2.38 -10.77
CA THR A 36 5.31 -3.45 -11.58
C THR A 36 5.48 -4.78 -10.83
N ILE A 37 4.39 -5.52 -10.69
CA ILE A 37 4.33 -6.80 -10.00
C ILE A 37 3.98 -7.85 -11.05
N PRO A 38 4.98 -8.57 -11.59
CA PRO A 38 4.74 -9.69 -12.46
C PRO A 38 4.04 -10.81 -11.67
N TYR A 39 2.97 -11.37 -12.22
CA TYR A 39 2.25 -12.48 -11.60
C TYR A 39 1.97 -13.62 -12.59
N LYS A 40 1.77 -14.83 -12.07
CA LYS A 40 1.32 -15.97 -12.88
C LYS A 40 0.43 -16.88 -12.05
N PHE A 41 -0.71 -17.28 -12.61
CA PHE A 41 -1.55 -18.31 -12.00
C PHE A 41 -0.94 -19.70 -12.20
N ASP A 42 -1.00 -20.53 -11.16
CA ASP A 42 -0.80 -21.97 -11.32
C ASP A 42 -1.91 -22.57 -12.20
N LYS A 43 -1.61 -23.71 -12.83
CA LYS A 43 -2.53 -24.38 -13.74
C LYS A 43 -3.80 -24.86 -13.04
N ASP A 44 -3.69 -25.21 -11.75
CA ASP A 44 -4.75 -25.85 -10.99
C ASP A 44 -5.63 -24.83 -10.24
N ILE A 45 -5.44 -23.52 -10.45
CA ILE A 45 -6.32 -22.47 -9.90
C ILE A 45 -7.66 -22.46 -10.67
N SER A 46 -8.77 -22.50 -9.93
CA SER A 46 -10.13 -22.37 -10.48
C SER A 46 -10.44 -21.00 -11.05
N PHE A 47 -11.43 -20.93 -11.94
CA PHE A 47 -11.82 -19.68 -12.61
C PHE A 47 -12.31 -18.61 -11.62
N GLU A 48 -13.03 -19.03 -10.60
CA GLU A 48 -13.58 -18.19 -9.54
C GLU A 48 -12.46 -17.53 -8.72
N LEU A 49 -11.40 -18.29 -8.41
CA LEU A 49 -10.23 -17.76 -7.73
C LEU A 49 -9.42 -16.82 -8.62
N LYS A 50 -9.23 -17.14 -9.91
CA LYS A 50 -8.58 -16.19 -10.86
C LYS A 50 -9.34 -14.88 -10.88
N THR A 51 -10.66 -14.94 -11.03
CA THR A 51 -11.53 -13.77 -11.07
C THR A 51 -11.42 -12.95 -9.79
N SER A 52 -11.41 -13.61 -8.62
CA SER A 52 -11.31 -12.92 -7.33
C SER A 52 -9.96 -12.21 -7.15
N VAL A 53 -8.86 -12.86 -7.56
CA VAL A 53 -7.51 -12.28 -7.50
C VAL A 53 -7.36 -11.14 -8.50
N MET A 54 -7.86 -11.28 -9.72
CA MET A 54 -7.82 -10.21 -10.73
C MET A 54 -8.61 -8.97 -10.27
N LYS A 55 -9.79 -9.15 -9.67
CA LYS A 55 -10.56 -8.04 -9.07
C LYS A 55 -9.81 -7.39 -7.90
N ALA A 56 -9.08 -8.16 -7.10
CA ALA A 56 -8.25 -7.62 -6.02
C ALA A 56 -7.08 -6.79 -6.57
N MET A 57 -6.42 -7.27 -7.62
CA MET A 57 -5.36 -6.55 -8.33
C MET A 57 -5.88 -5.22 -8.90
N GLU A 58 -7.05 -5.24 -9.53
CA GLU A 58 -7.74 -4.06 -10.07
C GLU A 58 -7.99 -3.01 -8.98
N ARG A 59 -8.64 -3.40 -7.87
CA ARG A 59 -8.93 -2.49 -6.74
C ARG A 59 -7.68 -1.86 -6.13
N ILE A 60 -6.57 -2.60 -6.07
CA ILE A 60 -5.28 -2.06 -5.60
C ILE A 60 -4.72 -1.07 -6.63
N ALA A 61 -4.80 -1.39 -7.92
CA ALA A 61 -4.27 -0.54 -9.00
C ALA A 61 -5.04 0.79 -9.13
N GLU A 62 -6.37 0.77 -8.96
CA GLU A 62 -7.24 1.96 -9.00
C GLU A 62 -6.81 3.05 -8.02
N VAL A 63 -6.44 2.64 -6.80
CA VAL A 63 -6.12 3.55 -5.71
C VAL A 63 -4.63 3.81 -5.54
N SER A 64 -3.78 3.25 -6.40
CA SER A 64 -2.32 3.35 -6.24
C SER A 64 -1.60 3.66 -7.55
N SER A 65 -0.29 3.38 -7.61
CA SER A 65 0.49 3.36 -8.84
C SER A 65 1.12 2.00 -9.13
N ILE A 66 0.63 0.98 -8.42
CA ILE A 66 0.98 -0.41 -8.63
C ILE A 66 0.39 -0.88 -9.96
N VAL A 67 1.18 -1.62 -10.71
CA VAL A 67 0.76 -2.26 -11.95
C VAL A 67 0.96 -3.76 -11.81
N PHE A 68 -0.10 -4.54 -11.94
CA PHE A 68 -0.02 -6.00 -12.02
C PHE A 68 0.05 -6.42 -13.49
N GLU A 69 1.04 -7.22 -13.84
CA GLU A 69 1.23 -7.69 -15.22
C GLU A 69 1.38 -9.20 -15.24
N GLU A 70 0.72 -9.86 -16.21
CA GLU A 70 0.97 -11.28 -16.42
C GLU A 70 2.44 -11.48 -16.81
N ARG A 71 3.10 -12.37 -16.10
CA ARG A 71 4.52 -12.62 -16.24
C ARG A 71 4.82 -13.19 -17.62
N ASN A 72 5.84 -12.61 -18.24
CA ASN A 72 6.54 -13.18 -19.38
C ASN A 72 7.83 -13.89 -18.92
N ASP A 73 8.96 -13.17 -18.90
CA ASP A 73 10.30 -13.69 -18.61
C ASP A 73 10.91 -13.13 -17.31
N GLN A 74 10.18 -12.25 -16.60
CA GLN A 74 10.68 -11.62 -15.38
C GLN A 74 11.13 -12.67 -14.35
N LYS A 75 12.32 -12.46 -13.78
CA LYS A 75 12.90 -13.37 -12.78
C LYS A 75 12.10 -13.37 -11.48
N ASP A 76 11.74 -12.18 -11.00
CA ASP A 76 11.05 -11.96 -9.74
C ASP A 76 9.55 -11.83 -10.04
N TYR A 77 8.72 -12.67 -9.41
CA TYR A 77 7.28 -12.68 -9.68
C TYR A 77 6.49 -13.43 -8.61
N ILE A 78 5.19 -13.12 -8.54
CA ILE A 78 4.23 -13.82 -7.70
C ILE A 78 3.61 -14.99 -8.47
N LYS A 79 3.71 -16.20 -7.94
CA LYS A 79 2.97 -17.37 -8.40
C LYS A 79 1.74 -17.57 -7.52
N ILE A 80 0.56 -17.30 -8.06
CA ILE A 80 -0.72 -17.52 -7.38
C ILE A 80 -1.01 -19.02 -7.39
N VAL A 81 -1.23 -19.61 -6.21
CA VAL A 81 -1.46 -21.05 -6.02
C VAL A 81 -2.68 -21.30 -5.13
N ASP A 82 -3.32 -22.45 -5.28
CA ASP A 82 -4.23 -22.96 -4.27
C ASP A 82 -3.50 -24.02 -3.45
N LYS A 83 -3.08 -23.63 -2.24
CA LYS A 83 -2.37 -24.51 -1.30
C LYS A 83 -3.00 -24.49 0.10
N GLY A 84 -4.29 -24.17 0.16
CA GLY A 84 -5.04 -24.07 1.41
C GLY A 84 -4.71 -22.80 2.17
N GLY A 85 -5.76 -22.12 2.62
CA GLY A 85 -5.67 -20.85 3.32
C GLY A 85 -5.14 -19.70 2.44
N TYR A 86 -5.16 -18.52 3.04
CA TYR A 86 -4.60 -17.29 2.47
C TYR A 86 -3.28 -16.97 3.18
N TRP A 87 -2.22 -16.81 2.39
CA TRP A 87 -0.92 -16.39 2.90
C TRP A 87 -0.01 -15.89 1.77
N SER A 88 0.92 -15.04 2.14
CA SER A 88 1.89 -14.43 1.24
C SER A 88 3.17 -14.08 2.01
N PHE A 89 4.26 -13.90 1.26
CA PHE A 89 5.48 -13.34 1.83
C PHE A 89 5.34 -11.82 1.97
N ILE A 90 6.07 -11.23 2.94
CA ILE A 90 6.14 -9.77 3.07
C ILE A 90 7.16 -9.20 2.09
N GLY A 91 6.67 -8.50 1.07
CA GLY A 91 7.46 -7.87 0.02
C GLY A 91 8.01 -8.85 -1.03
N LYS A 92 8.81 -8.31 -1.96
CA LYS A 92 9.60 -9.03 -2.96
C LYS A 92 10.69 -9.88 -2.27
N GLN A 93 10.71 -11.18 -2.57
CA GLN A 93 11.69 -12.12 -2.01
C GLN A 93 12.91 -12.35 -2.91
N GLY A 94 12.79 -12.02 -4.21
CA GLY A 94 13.73 -12.44 -5.24
C GLY A 94 13.40 -13.83 -5.79
N GLY A 95 13.30 -13.94 -7.11
CA GLY A 95 12.80 -15.11 -7.82
C GLY A 95 11.28 -15.30 -7.70
N LYS A 96 10.85 -16.54 -7.93
CA LYS A 96 9.46 -16.97 -7.79
C LYS A 96 9.05 -17.02 -6.31
N GLN A 97 8.07 -16.22 -5.90
CA GLN A 97 7.42 -16.34 -4.59
C GLN A 97 5.97 -16.79 -4.75
N LYS A 98 5.47 -17.62 -3.82
CA LYS A 98 4.08 -18.07 -3.84
C LYS A 98 3.19 -17.10 -3.08
N LEU A 99 1.95 -16.94 -3.55
CA LEU A 99 0.84 -16.36 -2.81
C LEU A 99 -0.31 -17.36 -2.88
N SER A 100 -0.80 -17.81 -1.74
CA SER A 100 -1.89 -18.77 -1.66
C SER A 100 -3.22 -18.08 -1.54
N VAL A 101 -4.17 -18.54 -2.34
CA VAL A 101 -5.60 -18.29 -2.19
C VAL A 101 -6.31 -19.63 -2.04
N THR A 102 -7.56 -19.63 -1.60
CA THR A 102 -8.31 -20.88 -1.41
C THR A 102 -9.79 -20.66 -1.63
N GLU A 103 -10.46 -21.69 -2.15
CA GLU A 103 -11.91 -21.69 -2.38
C GLU A 103 -12.70 -21.72 -1.07
N ASN A 104 -14.01 -21.42 -1.17
CA ASN A 104 -14.99 -21.56 -0.08
C ASN A 104 -14.70 -20.71 1.16
N TRP A 105 -14.03 -19.57 0.97
CA TRP A 105 -13.85 -18.56 2.02
C TRP A 105 -14.74 -17.35 1.77
N PRO A 106 -15.31 -16.74 2.83
CA PRO A 106 -16.05 -15.50 2.68
C PRO A 106 -15.13 -14.38 2.22
N HIS A 107 -15.66 -13.43 1.43
CA HIS A 107 -14.91 -12.28 0.93
C HIS A 107 -13.58 -12.61 0.19
N PRO A 108 -13.58 -13.50 -0.82
CA PRO A 108 -12.34 -13.95 -1.48
C PRO A 108 -11.54 -12.81 -2.11
N ILE A 109 -12.21 -11.77 -2.62
CA ILE A 109 -11.56 -10.57 -3.17
C ILE A 109 -10.80 -9.81 -2.07
N GLY A 110 -11.39 -9.64 -0.89
CA GLY A 110 -10.73 -8.93 0.20
C GLY A 110 -9.58 -9.70 0.83
N HIS A 111 -9.71 -11.02 0.94
CA HIS A 111 -8.58 -11.87 1.32
C HIS A 111 -7.46 -11.82 0.28
N ALA A 112 -7.76 -11.84 -1.02
CA ALA A 112 -6.74 -11.67 -2.06
C ALA A 112 -6.08 -10.28 -1.98
N MET A 113 -6.83 -9.20 -1.71
CA MET A 113 -6.25 -7.86 -1.48
C MET A 113 -5.28 -7.86 -0.28
N HIS A 114 -5.65 -8.49 0.83
CA HIS A 114 -4.80 -8.63 2.02
C HIS A 114 -3.47 -9.33 1.69
N GLU A 115 -3.52 -10.45 0.97
CA GLU A 115 -2.31 -11.19 0.61
C GLU A 115 -1.44 -10.46 -0.43
N LEU A 116 -2.06 -9.69 -1.32
CA LEU A 116 -1.35 -8.82 -2.26
C LEU A 116 -0.69 -7.65 -1.52
N MET A 117 -1.35 -7.06 -0.52
CA MET A 117 -0.75 -6.03 0.35
C MET A 117 0.49 -6.59 1.09
N HIS A 118 0.43 -7.81 1.61
CA HIS A 118 1.62 -8.50 2.12
C HIS A 118 2.72 -8.58 1.07
N ALA A 119 2.41 -9.06 -0.14
CA ALA A 119 3.40 -9.15 -1.21
C ALA A 119 4.00 -7.79 -1.61
N LEU A 120 3.28 -6.69 -1.39
CA LEU A 120 3.73 -5.32 -1.62
C LEU A 120 4.62 -4.79 -0.48
N GLY A 121 4.66 -5.44 0.67
CA GLY A 121 5.55 -5.11 1.79
C GLY A 121 4.84 -4.68 3.08
N PHE A 122 3.51 -4.80 3.15
CA PHE A 122 2.73 -4.45 4.33
C PHE A 122 2.73 -5.58 5.35
N HIS A 123 2.90 -5.24 6.62
CA HIS A 123 2.73 -6.17 7.73
C HIS A 123 1.30 -6.10 8.27
N HIS A 124 0.95 -7.03 9.17
CA HIS A 124 -0.31 -6.89 9.91
C HIS A 124 -0.27 -5.67 10.82
N GLU A 125 -1.40 -4.98 10.88
CA GLU A 125 -1.54 -3.74 11.64
C GLU A 125 -1.40 -3.97 13.16
N HIS A 126 -1.87 -5.13 13.66
CA HIS A 126 -1.68 -5.51 15.06
C HIS A 126 -0.23 -5.92 15.41
N CYS A 127 0.67 -6.00 14.43
CA CYS A 127 2.09 -6.24 14.67
C CYS A 127 2.89 -4.92 14.81
N ARG A 128 2.25 -3.76 14.68
CA ARG A 128 2.92 -2.46 14.83
C ARG A 128 3.69 -2.34 16.16
N PRO A 129 4.81 -1.61 16.20
CA PRO A 129 5.54 -1.39 17.43
C PRO A 129 4.74 -0.64 18.51
N ASP A 130 3.79 0.21 18.13
CA ASP A 130 2.89 0.97 19.01
C ASP A 130 1.56 0.25 19.32
N ARG A 131 1.33 -0.96 18.81
CA ARG A 131 0.04 -1.69 18.93
C ARG A 131 -0.46 -1.86 20.37
N ASP A 132 0.45 -1.99 21.34
CA ASP A 132 0.09 -2.14 22.75
C ASP A 132 -0.54 -0.88 23.35
N GLU A 133 -0.50 0.28 22.67
CA GLU A 133 -1.25 1.48 23.03
C GLU A 133 -2.75 1.35 22.68
N HIS A 134 -3.08 0.56 21.66
CA HIS A 134 -4.39 0.49 21.00
C HIS A 134 -5.17 -0.79 21.30
N ILE A 135 -4.48 -1.93 21.34
CA ILE A 135 -5.07 -3.26 21.43
C ILE A 135 -4.45 -4.09 22.56
N LYS A 136 -5.04 -5.26 22.82
CA LYS A 136 -4.53 -6.34 23.66
C LYS A 136 -4.59 -7.64 22.86
N ILE A 137 -3.51 -8.41 22.87
CA ILE A 137 -3.50 -9.78 22.35
C ILE A 137 -4.00 -10.71 23.45
N LEU A 138 -5.11 -11.42 23.19
CA LEU A 138 -5.78 -12.32 24.13
C LEU A 138 -5.44 -13.81 23.90
N VAL A 139 -4.56 -14.08 22.95
CA VAL A 139 -4.13 -15.43 22.61
C VAL A 139 -3.37 -16.05 23.79
N LYS A 140 -3.71 -17.30 24.13
CA LYS A 140 -3.17 -18.04 25.28
C LYS A 140 -2.28 -19.20 24.82
N GLY A 141 -1.45 -19.70 25.75
CA GLY A 141 -0.62 -20.89 25.55
C GLY A 141 0.42 -20.72 24.43
N ASP A 142 0.74 -21.80 23.74
CA ASP A 142 1.78 -21.86 22.70
C ASP A 142 1.51 -20.91 21.52
N ASN A 143 0.24 -20.56 21.28
CA ASN A 143 -0.14 -19.60 20.24
C ASN A 143 0.27 -18.16 20.56
N LYS A 144 0.60 -17.83 21.82
CA LYS A 144 1.10 -16.50 22.19
C LYS A 144 2.48 -16.21 21.58
N SER A 145 3.28 -17.25 21.40
CA SER A 145 4.62 -17.20 20.80
C SER A 145 4.56 -17.37 19.28
N ASN A 146 3.37 -17.36 18.68
CA ASN A 146 3.24 -17.40 17.24
C ASN A 146 3.70 -16.05 16.67
N ILE A 147 4.62 -16.11 15.71
CA ILE A 147 5.19 -14.97 15.00
C ILE A 147 4.12 -13.99 14.47
N ASN A 148 2.91 -14.49 14.19
CA ASN A 148 1.79 -13.67 13.74
C ASN A 148 1.29 -12.68 14.80
N TYR A 149 1.68 -12.79 16.07
CA TYR A 149 1.30 -11.86 17.14
C TYR A 149 2.49 -11.09 17.73
N GLU A 150 3.70 -11.33 17.23
CA GLU A 150 4.90 -10.62 17.68
C GLU A 150 4.83 -9.14 17.26
N LYS A 151 5.44 -8.26 18.07
CA LYS A 151 5.64 -6.87 17.64
C LYS A 151 6.80 -6.84 16.66
N LEU A 152 6.67 -5.99 15.67
CA LEU A 152 7.76 -5.64 14.78
C LEU A 152 8.72 -4.72 15.52
N GLU A 153 10.02 -4.89 15.24
CA GLU A 153 11.04 -3.99 15.74
C GLU A 153 11.00 -2.66 14.99
N LYS A 154 11.16 -1.57 15.74
CA LYS A 154 11.07 -0.19 15.21
C LYS A 154 12.13 0.11 14.14
N SER A 155 13.23 -0.64 14.14
CA SER A 155 14.28 -0.54 13.12
C SER A 155 13.90 -1.17 11.79
N ASP A 156 12.95 -2.10 11.79
CA ASP A 156 12.70 -2.99 10.65
C ASP A 156 11.50 -2.53 9.82
N VAL A 157 10.68 -1.64 10.38
CA VAL A 157 9.42 -1.20 9.78
C VAL A 157 9.25 0.31 9.84
N LEU A 158 8.44 0.82 8.92
CA LEU A 158 7.97 2.19 8.89
C LEU A 158 6.48 2.19 9.17
N CYS A 159 6.07 2.95 10.18
CA CYS A 159 4.67 3.20 10.49
C CYS A 159 4.26 4.53 9.84
N TYR A 160 3.15 4.53 9.12
CA TYR A 160 2.61 5.68 8.45
C TYR A 160 1.35 6.12 9.21
N GLY A 161 1.45 7.24 9.93
CA GLY A 161 0.41 7.87 10.78
C GLY A 161 -0.22 7.01 11.91
N PRO A 162 -1.37 7.43 12.53
CA PRO A 162 -2.06 6.72 13.62
C PRO A 162 -2.39 5.24 13.36
N TYR A 163 -2.83 4.53 14.39
CA TYR A 163 -3.21 3.12 14.27
C TYR A 163 -4.56 2.93 13.57
N ASP A 164 -4.64 2.01 12.60
CA ASP A 164 -5.87 1.74 11.83
C ASP A 164 -6.64 0.52 12.34
N PHE A 165 -7.77 0.73 13.02
CA PHE A 165 -8.62 -0.40 13.40
C PHE A 165 -9.37 -1.01 12.21
N GLU A 166 -9.59 -0.26 11.12
CA GLU A 166 -10.32 -0.72 9.94
C GLU A 166 -9.41 -1.21 8.81
N SER A 167 -8.08 -1.14 8.98
CA SER A 167 -7.12 -1.63 7.98
C SER A 167 -7.44 -3.06 7.58
N ILE A 168 -7.38 -3.32 6.27
CA ILE A 168 -7.54 -4.68 5.75
C ILE A 168 -6.46 -5.61 6.33
N MET A 169 -5.33 -5.05 6.78
CA MET A 169 -4.20 -5.74 7.38
C MET A 169 -4.42 -6.06 8.87
N HIS A 170 -5.52 -5.61 9.49
CA HIS A 170 -5.81 -5.86 10.89
C HIS A 170 -6.48 -7.24 11.11
N TYR A 171 -6.17 -7.90 12.22
CA TYR A 171 -6.86 -9.12 12.68
C TYR A 171 -8.15 -8.82 13.44
N SER A 172 -9.12 -9.72 13.38
CA SER A 172 -10.39 -9.57 14.10
C SER A 172 -10.29 -9.96 15.58
N GLU A 173 -11.32 -9.64 16.36
CA GLU A 173 -11.47 -10.15 17.73
C GLU A 173 -11.53 -11.68 17.80
N LYS A 174 -12.11 -12.32 16.77
CA LYS A 174 -12.16 -13.79 16.65
C LYS A 174 -10.76 -14.40 16.52
N GLN A 175 -9.80 -13.64 16.02
CA GLN A 175 -8.38 -14.02 15.92
C GLN A 175 -7.59 -13.64 17.18
N GLY A 176 -8.25 -13.25 18.27
CA GLY A 176 -7.60 -13.00 19.55
C GLY A 176 -7.01 -11.60 19.72
N VAL A 177 -7.43 -10.62 18.90
CA VAL A 177 -7.02 -9.22 19.02
C VAL A 177 -8.18 -8.38 19.56
N LYS A 178 -8.04 -7.77 20.74
CA LYS A 178 -9.11 -6.97 21.37
C LYS A 178 -8.72 -5.51 21.47
N ALA A 179 -9.60 -4.61 21.05
CA ALA A 179 -9.40 -3.17 21.23
C ALA A 179 -9.45 -2.81 22.72
N LYS A 180 -8.66 -1.82 23.15
CA LYS A 180 -8.77 -1.29 24.51
C LYS A 180 -10.10 -0.56 24.73
N SER A 181 -10.56 -0.55 25.98
CA SER A 181 -11.81 0.10 26.39
C SER A 181 -11.82 1.57 25.99
N GLY A 182 -12.96 2.03 25.43
CA GLY A 182 -13.12 3.39 24.90
C GLY A 182 -12.96 3.49 23.38
N THR A 183 -12.45 2.43 22.73
CA THR A 183 -12.35 2.35 21.28
C THR A 183 -13.52 1.54 20.72
N ASN A 184 -14.47 2.19 20.05
CA ASN A 184 -15.54 1.50 19.32
C ASN A 184 -15.17 1.40 17.84
N SER A 185 -14.36 0.40 17.48
CA SER A 185 -13.88 0.24 16.11
C SER A 185 -14.04 -1.20 15.63
N LYS A 186 -14.62 -1.36 14.44
CA LYS A 186 -14.78 -2.67 13.80
C LYS A 186 -13.42 -3.12 13.24
N MET A 187 -12.85 -4.17 13.82
CA MET A 187 -11.56 -4.74 13.40
C MET A 187 -11.73 -6.00 12.56
N GLY A 188 -10.78 -6.22 11.65
CA GLY A 188 -10.67 -7.47 10.89
C GLY A 188 -11.63 -7.58 9.71
N GLN A 189 -12.12 -6.46 9.18
CA GLN A 189 -12.87 -6.43 7.94
C GLN A 189 -12.03 -6.97 6.76
N ARG A 190 -12.68 -7.57 5.78
CA ARG A 190 -12.08 -8.10 4.54
C ARG A 190 -12.90 -7.67 3.33
N GLU A 191 -13.37 -6.44 3.32
CA GLU A 191 -14.26 -5.90 2.28
C GLU A 191 -13.53 -4.94 1.34
N ARG A 192 -12.71 -4.06 1.91
CA ARG A 192 -12.06 -2.94 1.20
C ARG A 192 -10.70 -2.57 1.81
N LEU A 193 -9.89 -1.85 1.05
CA LEU A 193 -8.77 -1.08 1.61
C LEU A 193 -9.33 0.11 2.40
N SER A 194 -8.87 0.31 3.62
CA SER A 194 -9.19 1.48 4.43
C SER A 194 -8.60 2.76 3.79
N SER A 195 -8.96 3.93 4.31
CA SER A 195 -8.28 5.17 3.91
C SER A 195 -6.78 5.12 4.25
N GLY A 196 -6.44 4.53 5.40
CA GLY A 196 -5.07 4.25 5.82
C GLY A 196 -4.29 3.44 4.80
N ASP A 197 -4.86 2.30 4.40
CA ASP A 197 -4.23 1.33 3.49
C ASP A 197 -3.85 2.01 2.17
N LYS A 198 -4.79 2.78 1.61
CA LYS A 198 -4.60 3.50 0.35
C LYS A 198 -3.48 4.54 0.44
N LEU A 199 -3.43 5.27 1.55
CA LEU A 199 -2.47 6.36 1.74
C LEU A 199 -1.07 5.81 2.00
N ALA A 200 -0.95 4.77 2.83
CA ALA A 200 0.30 4.09 3.08
C ALA A 200 0.83 3.40 1.81
N LEU A 201 -0.06 2.78 1.01
CA LEU A 201 0.29 2.19 -0.28
C LEU A 201 0.84 3.23 -1.27
N ASN A 202 0.18 4.39 -1.39
CA ASN A 202 0.67 5.48 -2.23
C ASN A 202 1.95 6.12 -1.69
N LYS A 203 2.17 6.11 -0.37
CA LYS A 203 3.41 6.59 0.21
C LYS A 203 4.58 5.66 -0.12
N LEU A 204 4.36 4.35 -0.01
CA LEU A 204 5.36 3.33 -0.27
C LEU A 204 5.70 3.25 -1.76
N TYR A 205 4.68 3.35 -2.62
CA TYR A 205 4.80 3.31 -4.07
C TYR A 205 4.24 4.59 -4.69
N PRO A 206 4.97 5.72 -4.61
CA PRO A 206 4.49 7.00 -5.09
C PRO A 206 4.31 7.04 -6.60
N ARG A 207 3.28 7.78 -7.04
CA ARG A 207 3.08 8.11 -8.45
C ARG A 207 4.29 8.92 -8.94
N VAL A 208 5.01 8.40 -9.93
CA VAL A 208 5.99 9.18 -10.69
C VAL A 208 5.21 10.23 -11.49
N VAL A 209 5.07 11.42 -10.92
CA VAL A 209 4.68 12.60 -11.69
C VAL A 209 5.94 13.03 -12.44
N PHE A 210 6.02 12.67 -13.73
CA PHE A 210 6.95 13.36 -14.62
C PHE A 210 6.54 14.83 -14.65
N LEU A 211 7.21 15.66 -13.87
CA LEU A 211 7.23 17.10 -14.10
C LEU A 211 7.98 17.30 -15.42
N PHE A 212 7.27 17.18 -16.54
CA PHE A 212 7.75 17.77 -17.78
C PHE A 212 7.91 19.26 -17.49
N ARG A 213 9.16 19.71 -17.32
CA ARG A 213 9.51 21.12 -17.48
C ARG A 213 9.21 21.48 -18.93
N LYS A 214 7.94 21.74 -19.26
CA LYS A 214 7.66 22.64 -20.37
C LYS A 214 8.40 23.93 -20.00
N LYS A 215 9.37 24.31 -20.82
CA LYS A 215 10.03 25.62 -20.72
C LYS A 215 8.99 26.65 -21.16
N ILE A 216 7.98 26.89 -20.32
CA ILE A 216 7.00 27.94 -20.54
C ILE A 216 7.75 29.23 -20.22
N VAL A 217 8.03 30.02 -21.25
CA VAL A 217 8.49 31.40 -21.09
C VAL A 217 7.32 32.18 -20.52
N LEU A 218 7.17 32.16 -19.20
CA LEU A 218 6.15 32.91 -18.49
C LEU A 218 6.63 34.37 -18.37
N ASN A 219 5.84 35.32 -18.89
CA ASN A 219 6.03 36.74 -18.65
C ASN A 219 6.07 37.03 -17.12
N ARG A 220 6.86 38.02 -16.69
CA ARG A 220 7.05 38.44 -15.28
C ARG A 220 5.76 38.55 -14.46
N ARG A 221 4.62 38.91 -15.07
CA ARG A 221 3.31 38.94 -14.41
C ARG A 221 2.80 37.55 -14.00
N ASN A 222 2.96 36.55 -14.87
CA ASN A 222 2.54 35.18 -14.58
C ASN A 222 3.51 34.46 -13.64
N LEU A 223 4.80 34.82 -13.66
CA LEU A 223 5.80 34.33 -12.70
C LEU A 223 5.47 34.71 -11.24
N ARG A 224 4.91 35.91 -11.03
CA ARG A 224 4.46 36.35 -9.70
C ARG A 224 3.22 35.60 -9.21
N ARG A 225 2.30 35.25 -10.13
CA ARG A 225 1.10 34.46 -9.83
C ARG A 225 1.45 33.01 -9.51
N LEU A 226 2.39 32.42 -10.26
CA LEU A 226 2.90 31.07 -10.00
C LEU A 226 3.70 31.00 -8.68
N ARG A 227 4.54 32.00 -8.38
CA ARG A 227 5.26 32.09 -7.08
C ARG A 227 4.31 32.18 -5.88
N ARG A 228 3.14 32.82 -6.01
CA ARG A 228 2.11 32.81 -4.95
C ARG A 228 1.44 31.45 -4.78
N LEU A 229 1.33 30.66 -5.86
CA LEU A 229 0.72 29.32 -5.82
C LEU A 229 1.73 28.23 -5.41
N THR A 230 3.03 28.39 -5.70
CA THR A 230 4.06 27.38 -5.38
C THR A 230 4.84 27.66 -4.10
N SER A 231 4.63 28.81 -3.44
CA SER A 231 5.27 29.11 -2.14
C SER A 231 4.80 28.18 -1.01
N ASN A 232 3.72 27.43 -1.21
CA ASN A 232 3.19 26.49 -0.22
C ASN A 232 3.56 25.03 -0.50
N TYR A 233 4.30 24.71 -1.58
CA TYR A 233 4.49 23.31 -1.99
C TYR A 233 5.93 22.87 -2.28
N LEU A 234 6.93 23.76 -2.19
CA LEU A 234 8.30 23.42 -2.60
C LEU A 234 9.35 24.09 -1.72
N THR A 235 9.53 23.55 -0.52
CA THR A 235 10.80 23.62 0.21
C THR A 235 11.17 22.25 0.74
N TYR A 236 11.62 21.33 -0.13
CA TYR A 236 12.55 20.29 0.31
C TYR A 236 13.39 19.69 -0.84
N ASN A 237 14.70 19.73 -0.65
CA ASN A 237 15.76 18.95 -1.30
C ASN A 237 15.96 19.04 -2.82
N LEU A 238 16.71 20.08 -3.24
CA LEU A 238 17.46 20.11 -4.50
C LEU A 238 18.98 19.86 -4.33
N SER A 239 19.46 19.40 -3.16
CA SER A 239 20.90 19.32 -2.88
C SER A 239 21.54 17.92 -2.99
N LYS A 240 20.84 16.86 -3.43
CA LYS A 240 21.41 15.50 -3.46
C LYS A 240 21.02 14.64 -4.66
N LEU A 241 21.25 15.11 -5.90
CA LEU A 241 21.23 14.21 -7.07
C LEU A 241 22.50 14.37 -7.92
N PRO A 242 23.18 13.27 -8.32
CA PRO A 242 24.35 13.33 -9.18
C PRO A 242 23.95 13.83 -10.58
N ARG A 243 24.78 14.71 -11.17
CA ARG A 243 24.67 15.07 -12.59
C ARG A 243 24.95 13.84 -13.43
N GLN A 244 23.96 13.35 -14.18
CA GLN A 244 24.22 12.44 -15.30
C GLN A 244 23.95 13.14 -16.62
N ASN A 245 24.90 12.92 -17.52
CA ASN A 245 25.05 13.50 -18.86
C ASN A 245 23.86 13.08 -19.75
N THR A 246 23.11 14.05 -20.26
CA THR A 246 22.09 13.79 -21.27
C THR A 246 22.72 13.80 -22.65
N ASN A 247 22.90 12.63 -23.26
CA ASN A 247 23.05 12.52 -24.71
C ASN A 247 22.01 11.53 -25.24
N ASN A 248 21.06 12.10 -25.98
CA ASN A 248 20.24 11.52 -27.05
C ASN A 248 19.52 10.20 -26.81
N LEU A 249 18.19 10.25 -26.69
CA LEU A 249 17.27 9.21 -27.17
C LEU A 249 15.95 9.85 -27.60
N THR A 250 15.60 9.63 -28.87
CA THR A 250 14.42 10.11 -29.59
C THR A 250 13.17 9.37 -29.11
N ILE A 251 12.09 10.08 -28.82
CA ILE A 251 10.80 9.49 -28.41
C ILE A 251 9.91 9.30 -29.64
N ASN A 252 9.53 8.05 -29.92
CA ASN A 252 8.37 7.74 -30.74
C ASN A 252 7.13 7.61 -29.84
N ASN A 253 6.05 8.26 -30.29
CA ASN A 253 4.74 8.34 -29.65
C ASN A 253 4.09 6.97 -29.44
N PHE A 254 3.43 6.78 -28.30
CA PHE A 254 2.14 6.07 -28.24
C PHE A 254 1.23 6.75 -27.20
N PHE A 255 0.21 7.43 -27.72
CA PHE A 255 -0.98 7.88 -27.00
C PHE A 255 -2.06 6.80 -27.14
N ASN A 256 -2.71 6.44 -26.03
CA ASN A 256 -4.10 6.00 -25.91
C ASN A 256 -4.44 6.29 -24.44
N GLY A 257 -5.29 7.23 -24.03
CA GLY A 257 -6.43 7.85 -24.70
C GLY A 257 -7.72 7.41 -24.02
N TYR A 258 -8.04 7.97 -22.86
CA TYR A 258 -9.42 8.16 -22.39
C TYR A 258 -9.52 9.55 -21.74
N PRO A 259 -10.50 10.39 -22.11
CA PRO A 259 -10.68 11.70 -21.51
C PRO A 259 -11.27 11.55 -20.10
N PHE A 260 -10.67 12.26 -19.14
CA PHE A 260 -11.20 12.45 -17.80
C PHE A 260 -12.40 13.41 -17.87
N ASP A 261 -13.60 12.90 -17.58
CA ASP A 261 -14.80 13.72 -17.37
C ASP A 261 -14.90 14.08 -15.88
N PRO A 262 -14.73 15.36 -15.51
CA PRO A 262 -14.76 15.79 -14.12
C PRO A 262 -16.15 15.78 -13.48
N ASP A 263 -17.23 15.55 -14.24
CA ASP A 263 -18.61 15.63 -13.76
C ASP A 263 -19.30 14.24 -13.67
N ALA A 264 -18.58 13.14 -13.88
CA ALA A 264 -19.12 11.79 -13.73
C ALA A 264 -19.30 11.42 -12.24
N ASP A 265 -20.55 11.18 -11.83
CA ASP A 265 -20.92 10.68 -10.50
C ASP A 265 -20.38 9.25 -10.30
N PRO A 266 -19.50 9.00 -9.30
CA PRO A 266 -18.90 7.69 -9.09
C PRO A 266 -19.88 6.63 -8.54
N ASP A 267 -21.10 6.99 -8.17
CA ASP A 267 -22.09 6.09 -7.55
C ASP A 267 -23.31 5.75 -8.46
N ALA A 268 -23.28 6.10 -9.76
CA ALA A 268 -24.37 5.76 -10.68
C ALA A 268 -24.31 4.30 -11.17
N ASP A 269 -25.23 3.46 -10.67
CA ASP A 269 -25.45 2.08 -11.13
C ASP A 269 -25.86 2.02 -12.62
N PRO A 270 -25.23 1.16 -13.46
CA PRO A 270 -25.59 1.04 -14.87
C PRO A 270 -26.66 -0.04 -15.06
N ILE A 271 -27.92 0.25 -14.70
CA ILE A 271 -29.09 -0.51 -15.14
C ILE A 271 -30.27 0.45 -15.35
N ASP A 272 -30.34 1.09 -16.53
CA ASP A 272 -31.54 1.08 -17.38
C ASP A 272 -31.27 1.84 -18.69
N SER A 273 -30.89 1.10 -19.73
CA SER A 273 -31.12 1.51 -21.12
C SER A 273 -31.03 0.30 -22.06
N LYS A 274 -32.05 -0.56 -22.00
CA LYS A 274 -32.76 -1.14 -23.15
C LYS A 274 -33.86 -2.09 -22.70
#